data_AF-A0A920VD78-F1
#
_entry.id   AF-A0A920VD78-F1
#
_cell.length_a   1.000
_cell.length_b   1.000
_cell.length_c   1.000
_cell.angle_alpha   90.00
_cell.angle_beta   90.00
_cell.angle_gamma   90.00
#
_symmetry.space_group_name_H-M   'P 1'
#
loop_
_entity.id
_entity.type
_entity.pdbx_description
1 polymer ?
#
loop_
_entity_poly.entity_id
_entity_poly.type
_entity_poly.pdbx_seq_one_letter_code
_entity_poly.pdbx_strand_id
1 'polypeptide(L)'
;MTKFSPGGGFAIGYTTKDEPPSVSAYAEAIISTMTETCQDLSMEMPALVIEPGRAIIGPAGVALYRIGAIKEVPGGSEVRQC
;
A
#
# COMPACT_ATOMS: atom_id res chain seq x y z
N MET A 1 -17.66 -22.17 -4.23
CA MET A 1 -16.69 -21.47 -3.34
C MET A 1 -17.24 -20.08 -3.12
N THR A 2 -17.65 -19.70 -1.91
CA THR A 2 -18.51 -18.51 -1.71
C THR A 2 -17.76 -17.20 -1.54
N LYS A 3 -16.46 -17.23 -1.18
CA LYS A 3 -15.64 -16.02 -0.97
C LYS A 3 -14.20 -16.24 -1.44
N PHE A 4 -13.58 -15.17 -1.95
CA PHE A 4 -12.18 -15.11 -2.33
C PHE A 4 -11.54 -13.81 -1.79
N SER A 5 -10.33 -13.91 -1.25
CA SER A 5 -9.56 -12.76 -0.77
C SER A 5 -8.13 -12.83 -1.33
N PRO A 6 -7.69 -11.85 -2.14
CA PRO A 6 -6.28 -11.71 -2.52
C PRO A 6 -5.44 -11.05 -1.41
N GLY A 7 -6.06 -10.66 -0.28
CA GLY A 7 -5.40 -9.99 0.83
C GLY A 7 -5.25 -8.48 0.63
N GLY A 8 -4.13 -7.93 1.15
CA GLY A 8 -3.79 -6.51 1.07
C GLY A 8 -2.85 -6.18 -0.09
N GLY A 9 -1.87 -5.28 0.14
CA GLY A 9 -0.85 -4.91 -0.86
C GLY A 9 -1.11 -3.59 -1.60
N PHE A 10 -2.13 -2.85 -1.21
CA PHE A 10 -2.42 -1.51 -1.71
C PHE A 10 -1.30 -0.54 -1.30
N ALA A 11 -0.62 0.04 -2.30
CA ALA A 11 0.51 0.92 -2.08
C ALA A 11 0.09 2.30 -1.55
N ILE A 12 1.02 2.97 -0.88
CA ILE A 12 0.93 4.39 -0.50
C ILE A 12 2.22 5.09 -0.92
N GLY A 13 2.14 6.39 -1.15
CA GLY A 13 3.34 7.21 -1.33
C GLY A 13 3.97 7.52 0.02
N TYR A 14 5.29 7.30 0.14
CA TYR A 14 6.08 7.68 1.31
C TYR A 14 6.82 9.00 1.08
N THR A 15 7.12 9.30 -0.18
CA THR A 15 7.75 10.55 -0.62
C THR A 15 6.84 11.28 -1.59
N THR A 16 7.11 12.56 -1.81
CA THR A 16 6.37 13.38 -2.79
C THR A 16 6.60 12.96 -4.25
N LYS A 17 7.51 12.01 -4.50
CA LYS A 17 7.80 11.47 -5.84
C LYS A 17 7.09 10.15 -6.11
N ASP A 18 6.49 9.55 -5.07
CA ASP A 18 5.83 8.27 -5.20
C ASP A 18 4.41 8.47 -5.74
N GLU A 19 4.07 7.72 -6.77
CA GLU A 19 2.77 7.77 -7.42
C GLU A 19 2.11 6.38 -7.34
N PRO A 20 1.47 6.04 -6.20
CA PRO A 20 0.80 4.75 -6.05
C PRO A 20 -0.40 4.67 -7.00
N PRO A 21 -0.75 3.46 -7.49
CA PRO A 21 -1.95 3.29 -8.33
C PRO A 21 -3.21 3.72 -7.58
N SER A 22 -4.19 4.23 -8.34
CA SER A 22 -5.49 4.57 -7.76
C SER A 22 -6.21 3.31 -7.27
N VAL A 23 -7.11 3.47 -6.30
CA VAL A 23 -7.96 2.37 -5.81
C VAL A 23 -8.78 1.75 -6.96
N SER A 24 -9.22 2.56 -7.93
CA SER A 24 -9.94 2.08 -9.10
C SER A 24 -9.09 1.17 -9.99
N ALA A 25 -7.80 1.50 -10.18
CA ALA A 25 -6.89 0.69 -10.99
C ALA A 25 -6.68 -0.70 -10.37
N TYR A 26 -6.55 -0.78 -9.04
CA TYR A 26 -6.51 -2.06 -8.33
C TYR A 26 -7.81 -2.85 -8.48
N ALA A 27 -8.96 -2.20 -8.29
CA ALA A 27 -10.26 -2.84 -8.40
C ALA A 27 -10.50 -3.41 -9.80
N GLU A 28 -10.19 -2.63 -10.84
CA GLU A 28 -10.31 -3.04 -12.24
C GLU A 28 -9.44 -4.26 -12.53
N ALA A 29 -8.15 -4.21 -12.19
CA ALA A 29 -7.22 -5.31 -12.43
C ALA A 29 -7.61 -6.61 -11.71
N ILE A 30 -8.09 -6.52 -10.46
CA ILE A 30 -8.50 -7.70 -9.68
C ILE A 30 -9.79 -8.29 -10.26
N ILE A 31 -10.79 -7.45 -10.54
CA ILE A 31 -12.11 -7.91 -10.99
C ILE A 31 -12.02 -8.47 -12.41
N SER A 32 -11.27 -7.85 -13.33
CA SER A 32 -11.09 -8.35 -14.69
C SER A 32 -10.45 -9.74 -14.67
N THR A 33 -9.31 -9.87 -14.00
CA THR A 33 -8.58 -11.14 -13.87
C THR A 33 -9.44 -12.23 -13.24
N MET A 34 -10.16 -11.91 -12.15
CA MET A 34 -11.03 -12.87 -11.48
C MET A 34 -12.19 -13.30 -12.37
N THR A 35 -12.77 -12.37 -13.12
CA THR A 35 -13.90 -12.64 -14.02
C THR A 35 -13.49 -13.54 -15.18
N GLU A 36 -12.41 -13.20 -15.87
CA GLU A 36 -11.84 -13.99 -16.97
C GLU A 36 -11.49 -15.40 -16.50
N THR A 37 -10.78 -15.51 -15.37
CA THR A 37 -10.37 -16.81 -14.82
C THR A 37 -11.57 -17.68 -14.43
N CYS A 38 -12.61 -17.11 -13.81
CA CYS A 38 -13.81 -17.87 -13.46
C CYS A 38 -14.56 -18.34 -14.71
N GLN A 39 -14.63 -17.52 -15.75
CA GLN A 39 -15.26 -17.90 -17.03
C GLN A 39 -14.51 -19.05 -17.70
N ASP A 40 -13.17 -18.95 -17.80
CA ASP A 40 -12.33 -19.97 -18.43
C ASP A 40 -12.40 -21.32 -17.71
N LEU A 41 -12.50 -21.28 -16.37
CA LEU A 41 -12.60 -22.48 -15.53
C LEU A 41 -14.04 -22.97 -15.32
N SER A 42 -15.03 -22.31 -15.94
CA SER A 42 -16.47 -22.59 -15.71
C SER A 42 -16.85 -22.61 -14.23
N MET A 43 -16.26 -21.71 -13.44
CA MET A 43 -16.49 -21.56 -12.02
C MET A 43 -17.54 -20.48 -11.73
N GLU A 44 -18.32 -20.70 -10.67
CA GLU A 44 -19.19 -19.65 -10.13
C GLU A 44 -18.35 -18.49 -9.57
N MET A 45 -18.80 -17.26 -9.80
CA MET A 45 -18.13 -16.06 -9.31
C MET A 45 -18.19 -15.98 -7.78
N PRO A 46 -17.05 -15.97 -7.07
CA PRO A 46 -17.03 -15.82 -5.62
C PRO A 46 -17.26 -14.36 -5.21
N ALA A 47 -17.71 -14.15 -3.97
CA ALA A 47 -17.69 -12.80 -3.39
C ALA A 47 -16.24 -12.38 -3.08
N LEU A 48 -15.82 -11.25 -3.64
CA LEU A 48 -14.48 -10.69 -3.43
C LEU A 48 -14.41 -9.94 -2.09
N VAL A 49 -13.35 -10.21 -1.32
CA VAL A 49 -12.98 -9.51 -0.10
C VAL A 49 -11.56 -8.99 -0.25
N ILE A 50 -11.24 -7.80 0.27
CA ILE A 50 -9.88 -7.25 0.29
C ILE A 50 -9.47 -6.87 1.71
N GLU A 51 -8.17 -6.86 1.98
CA GLU A 51 -7.62 -6.66 3.33
C GLU A 51 -6.61 -5.48 3.37
N PRO A 52 -7.02 -4.24 3.03
CA PRO A 52 -6.13 -3.08 3.03
C PRO A 52 -5.79 -2.65 4.46
N GLY A 53 -4.56 -2.91 4.91
CA GLY A 53 -4.06 -2.36 6.18
C GLY A 53 -3.37 -1.01 5.98
N ARG A 54 -2.18 -1.06 5.37
CA ARG A 54 -1.30 0.11 5.21
C ARG A 54 -1.93 1.25 4.41
N ALA A 55 -2.71 0.94 3.39
CA ALA A 55 -3.38 1.97 2.58
C ALA A 55 -4.43 2.77 3.36
N ILE A 56 -5.02 2.19 4.40
CA ILE A 56 -5.96 2.90 5.27
C ILE A 56 -5.20 3.70 6.32
N ILE A 57 -4.29 3.05 7.05
CA ILE A 57 -3.70 3.66 8.27
C ILE A 57 -2.49 4.54 7.98
N GLY A 58 -1.73 4.24 6.92
CA GLY A 58 -0.41 4.83 6.68
C GLY A 58 -0.47 6.35 6.51
N PRO A 59 -1.36 6.88 5.65
CA PRO A 59 -1.51 8.33 5.47
C PRO A 59 -2.24 9.05 6.61
N ALA A 60 -2.85 8.31 7.55
CA ALA A 60 -3.72 8.89 8.57
C ALA A 60 -2.95 9.53 9.74
N GLY A 61 -1.65 9.27 9.86
CA GLY A 61 -0.84 9.71 11.00
C GLY A 61 0.51 10.26 10.60
N VAL A 62 1.03 11.17 11.43
CA VAL A 62 2.39 11.69 11.33
C VAL A 62 3.10 11.50 12.66
N ALA A 63 4.41 11.25 12.60
CA ALA A 63 5.26 11.20 13.78
C ALA A 63 5.96 12.56 13.93
N LEU A 64 5.69 13.26 15.04
CA LEU A 64 6.28 14.55 15.35
C LEU A 64 7.43 14.37 16.34
N TYR A 65 8.59 14.88 15.98
CA TYR A 65 9.80 14.81 16.82
C TYR A 65 10.35 16.20 17.12
N ARG A 66 11.02 16.32 18.27
CA ARG A 66 11.84 17.49 18.62
C ARG A 66 13.31 17.12 18.42
N ILE A 67 14.06 17.99 17.76
CA ILE A 67 15.52 17.85 17.65
C ILE A 67 16.12 17.99 19.07
N GLY A 68 16.86 16.98 19.52
CA GLY A 68 17.55 17.00 20.82
C GLY A 68 18.94 17.61 20.70
N ALA A 69 19.85 16.91 20.02
CA ALA A 69 21.21 17.36 19.80
C ALA A 69 21.58 17.36 18.31
N ILE A 70 22.51 18.24 17.92
CA ILE A 70 23.11 18.27 16.58
C ILE A 70 24.61 18.09 16.76
N LYS A 71 25.17 17.06 16.11
CA LYS A 71 26.61 16.81 16.12
C LYS A 71 27.19 17.13 14.74
N GLU A 72 28.11 18.08 14.69
CA GLU A 72 28.90 18.36 13.49
C GLU A 72 30.03 17.34 13.37
N VAL A 73 30.13 16.71 12.19
CA VAL A 73 31.13 15.67 11.91
C VAL A 73 32.08 16.19 10.82
N PRO A 74 33.38 16.40 11.11
CA PRO A 74 34.34 16.88 10.11
C PRO A 74 34.47 15.86 8.96
N GLY A 75 34.29 16.30 7.71
CA GLY A 75 34.39 15.43 6.52
C GLY A 75 33.08 15.02 5.87
N GLY A 76 31.93 15.53 6.36
CA GLY A 76 30.66 15.46 5.63
C GLY A 76 29.88 14.17 5.86
N SER A 77 29.16 14.11 6.97
CA SER A 77 27.72 13.82 6.96
C SER A 77 27.20 14.33 8.30
N GLU A 78 26.31 15.32 8.28
CA GLU A 78 25.66 15.85 9.49
C GLU A 78 24.84 14.70 10.12
N VAL A 79 25.36 14.04 11.15
CA VAL A 79 24.62 12.99 11.88
C VAL A 79 23.85 13.68 12.99
N ARG A 80 22.62 14.09 12.67
CA ARG A 80 21.62 14.49 13.66
C ARG A 80 21.13 13.23 14.37
N GLN A 81 21.78 12.88 15.46
CA GLN A 81 21.39 11.78 16.32
C GLN A 81 20.34 12.29 17.32
N CYS A 82 19.22 11.57 17.42
CA CYS A 82 18.03 11.90 18.21
C CYS A 82 18.36 12.34 19.64
#